data_AF-A0A349XVK5-F1
#
_entry.id   AF-A0A349XVK5-F1
#
_cell.length_a   1.000
_cell.length_b   1.000
_cell.length_c   1.000
_cell.angle_alpha   90.00
_cell.angle_beta   90.00
_cell.angle_gamma   90.00
#
_symmetry.space_group_name_H-M   'P 1'
#
loop_
_entity.id
_entity.type
_entity.pdbx_description
1 polymer ?
#
loop_
_entity_poly.entity_id
_entity_poly.type
_entity_poly.pdbx_seq_one_letter_code
_entity_poly.pdbx_strand_id
1 'polypeptide(L)'
;MKTVSHLHRIAAGLFLSVAAFSTPLQAADDASCKLVRLSDPGWTDITATNGVASVLLDALGYEADVKTLSVPIGYQAMKNGEIDVFLGNWMPAQKSFVDDLNSAKAAEVLTKNLEGAKFTLAVPSYMAEKGVKDFADLAKHADEFESKIYGIEPGAPANQNIQKIIDANDFGLKGWQLVESGEQAMLAQEIGRAV
;
A
#
# COMPACT_ATOMS: atom_id res chain seq x y z
N MET A 1 86.14 -20.34 24.13
CA MET A 1 85.31 -20.98 25.17
C MET A 1 84.66 -19.87 26.00
N LYS A 2 83.32 -19.71 25.89
CA LYS A 2 82.38 -18.82 26.64
C LYS A 2 82.53 -17.29 26.46
N THR A 3 81.73 -16.55 25.65
CA THR A 3 80.32 -16.03 25.78
C THR A 3 80.11 -15.04 26.95
N VAL A 4 79.96 -13.72 26.73
CA VAL A 4 78.73 -12.86 26.52
C VAL A 4 78.77 -11.77 27.62
N SER A 5 78.97 -10.46 27.41
CA SER A 5 78.23 -9.39 26.69
C SER A 5 76.81 -9.11 27.19
N HIS A 6 76.67 -8.26 28.23
CA HIS A 6 75.42 -7.58 28.55
C HIS A 6 75.66 -6.12 28.97
N LEU A 7 76.01 -5.29 27.99
CA LEU A 7 75.76 -3.85 28.03
C LEU A 7 74.71 -3.57 26.94
N HIS A 8 73.80 -2.62 27.19
CA HIS A 8 72.64 -2.21 26.39
C HIS A 8 71.31 -2.94 26.72
N ARG A 9 70.64 -2.43 27.77
CA ARG A 9 69.21 -2.63 28.02
C ARG A 9 68.50 -1.29 28.23
N ILE A 10 68.62 -0.34 27.30
CA ILE A 10 67.72 0.82 27.24
C ILE A 10 67.61 1.25 25.77
N ALA A 11 66.57 0.78 25.06
CA ALA A 11 65.96 1.43 23.89
C ALA A 11 65.02 0.43 23.19
N ALA A 12 63.73 0.47 23.50
CA ALA A 12 62.64 0.12 22.58
C ALA A 12 61.33 0.20 23.35
N GLY A 13 60.43 1.10 22.95
CA GLY A 13 59.08 1.16 23.51
C GLY A 13 58.42 2.52 23.48
N LEU A 14 58.70 3.35 22.47
CA LEU A 14 57.87 4.51 22.15
C LEU A 14 57.40 4.30 20.70
N PHE A 15 56.14 4.60 20.42
CA PHE A 15 55.37 4.35 19.18
C PHE A 15 54.57 3.05 19.12
N LEU A 16 53.44 3.02 19.85
CA LEU A 16 52.19 2.52 19.28
C LEU A 16 50.99 3.16 20.01
N SER A 17 50.77 4.44 19.72
CA SER A 17 49.56 5.17 20.11
C SER A 17 48.98 5.83 18.88
N VAL A 18 48.75 5.02 17.84
CA VAL A 18 47.87 5.43 16.73
C VAL A 18 46.46 5.18 17.23
N ALA A 19 45.74 6.26 17.44
CA ALA A 19 44.34 6.30 17.81
C ALA A 19 43.55 5.34 16.90
N ALA A 20 43.04 4.27 17.49
CA ALA A 20 41.84 3.62 16.99
C ALA A 20 40.70 4.61 17.23
N PHE A 21 40.58 5.60 16.35
CA PHE A 21 39.28 6.20 16.08
C PHE A 21 38.42 5.08 15.54
N SER A 22 37.73 4.41 16.45
CA SER A 22 36.56 3.60 16.14
C SER A 22 35.52 4.58 15.59
N THR A 23 35.64 4.97 14.33
CA THR A 23 34.47 5.45 13.59
C THR A 23 33.41 4.38 13.80
N PRO A 24 32.24 4.69 14.37
CA PRO A 24 31.13 3.77 14.25
C PRO A 24 30.95 3.62 12.74
N LEU A 25 31.32 2.45 12.23
CA LEU A 25 30.89 2.02 10.92
C LEU A 25 29.38 1.91 11.10
N GLN A 26 28.65 2.99 10.80
CA GLN A 26 27.23 2.88 10.48
C GLN A 26 27.21 1.81 9.41
N ALA A 27 26.74 0.62 9.77
CA ALA A 27 26.58 -0.46 8.83
C ALA A 27 25.61 0.09 7.79
N ALA A 28 26.14 0.50 6.64
CA ALA A 28 25.32 0.89 5.52
C ALA A 28 24.48 -0.33 5.15
N ASP A 29 23.23 -0.09 4.78
CA ASP A 29 22.36 -1.17 4.32
C ASP A 29 22.97 -1.88 3.11
N ASP A 30 22.55 -3.12 2.91
CA ASP A 30 22.94 -3.88 1.73
C ASP A 30 22.54 -3.12 0.47
N ALA A 31 23.38 -3.15 -0.56
CA ALA A 31 23.11 -2.44 -1.81
C ALA A 31 21.79 -2.88 -2.48
N SER A 32 21.35 -4.11 -2.21
CA SER A 32 20.04 -4.62 -2.64
C SER A 32 18.85 -3.87 -2.02
N CYS A 33 19.03 -3.24 -0.86
CA CYS A 33 18.00 -2.43 -0.19
C CYS A 33 17.90 -1.00 -0.75
N LYS A 34 18.83 -0.59 -1.62
CA LYS A 34 18.85 0.79 -2.15
C LYS A 34 17.57 1.13 -2.93
N LEU A 35 17.06 0.17 -3.71
CA LEU A 35 15.82 0.33 -4.45
C LEU A 35 14.65 -0.22 -3.64
N VAL A 36 13.70 0.63 -3.30
CA VAL A 36 12.45 0.26 -2.60
C VAL A 36 11.32 0.24 -3.61
N ARG A 37 10.73 -0.94 -3.84
CA ARG A 37 9.66 -1.15 -4.82
C ARG A 37 8.30 -1.02 -4.14
N LEU A 38 7.51 -0.04 -4.56
CA LEU A 38 6.18 0.22 -4.01
C LEU A 38 5.08 -0.15 -4.99
N SER A 39 3.91 -0.58 -4.50
CA SER A 39 2.72 -0.80 -5.32
C SER A 39 1.74 0.37 -5.23
N ASP A 40 1.13 0.73 -6.36
CA ASP A 40 0.11 1.77 -6.48
C ASP A 40 -1.06 1.30 -7.37
N PRO A 41 -2.30 1.19 -6.86
CA PRO A 41 -3.47 0.85 -7.66
C PRO A 41 -3.94 2.00 -8.57
N GLY A 42 -3.38 3.20 -8.42
CA GLY A 42 -3.75 4.40 -9.17
C GLY A 42 -4.83 5.25 -8.49
N TRP A 43 -5.04 5.04 -7.19
CA TRP A 43 -5.96 5.85 -6.39
C TRP A 43 -5.26 7.10 -5.88
N THR A 44 -5.98 8.22 -5.84
CA THR A 44 -5.39 9.52 -5.52
C THR A 44 -4.73 9.53 -4.13
N ASP A 45 -5.33 8.87 -3.15
CA ASP A 45 -4.80 8.75 -1.79
C ASP A 45 -3.50 7.93 -1.74
N ILE A 46 -3.44 6.81 -2.48
CA ILE A 46 -2.26 5.94 -2.50
C ILE A 46 -1.12 6.57 -3.31
N THR A 47 -1.44 7.22 -4.43
CA THR A 47 -0.44 7.99 -5.19
C THR A 47 0.14 9.13 -4.34
N ALA A 48 -0.68 9.83 -3.56
CA ALA A 48 -0.18 10.88 -2.67
C ALA A 48 0.71 10.33 -1.54
N THR A 49 0.32 9.22 -0.90
CA THR A 49 1.11 8.60 0.17
C THR A 49 2.42 7.99 -0.35
N ASN A 50 2.40 7.36 -1.52
CA ASN A 50 3.61 6.91 -2.22
C ASN A 50 4.52 8.08 -2.60
N GLY A 51 3.96 9.22 -3.02
CA GLY A 51 4.71 10.43 -3.30
C GLY A 51 5.46 10.95 -2.07
N VAL A 52 4.80 11.01 -0.91
CA VAL A 52 5.43 11.38 0.36
C VAL A 52 6.53 10.38 0.73
N ALA A 53 6.26 9.08 0.64
CA ALA A 53 7.24 8.04 0.94
C ALA A 53 8.47 8.15 0.02
N SER A 54 8.26 8.43 -1.27
CA SER A 54 9.33 8.57 -2.26
C SER A 54 10.26 9.75 -1.93
N VAL A 55 9.70 10.90 -1.55
CA VAL A 55 10.50 12.08 -1.14
C VAL A 55 11.33 11.79 0.10
N LEU A 56 10.78 11.05 1.07
CA LEU A 56 11.50 10.68 2.29
C LEU A 56 12.60 9.65 2.01
N LEU A 57 12.32 8.65 1.17
CA LEU A 57 13.29 7.64 0.75
C LEU A 57 14.48 8.28 0.02
N ASP A 58 14.22 9.21 -0.91
CA ASP A 58 15.25 9.97 -1.61
C ASP A 58 16.12 10.79 -0.64
N ALA A 59 15.49 11.51 0.31
CA ALA A 59 16.21 12.27 1.32
C ALA A 59 17.09 11.40 2.25
N LEU A 60 16.76 10.12 2.40
CA LEU A 60 17.52 9.13 3.17
C LEU A 60 18.57 8.38 2.33
N GLY A 61 18.64 8.63 1.02
CA GLY A 61 19.62 8.01 0.12
C GLY A 61 19.16 6.72 -0.59
N TYR A 62 17.87 6.40 -0.53
CA TYR A 62 17.25 5.28 -1.26
C TYR A 62 16.58 5.77 -2.55
N GLU A 63 16.21 4.84 -3.42
CA GLU A 63 15.47 5.09 -4.65
C GLU A 63 14.09 4.43 -4.56
N ALA A 64 13.03 5.19 -4.82
CA ALA A 64 11.67 4.65 -4.85
C ALA A 64 11.28 4.27 -6.28
N ASP A 65 10.80 3.03 -6.48
CA ASP A 65 10.25 2.51 -7.74
C ASP A 65 8.78 2.15 -7.53
N VAL A 66 7.88 3.05 -7.92
CA VAL A 66 6.44 2.88 -7.76
C VAL A 66 5.86 2.18 -8.98
N LYS A 67 5.36 0.96 -8.80
CA LYS A 67 4.69 0.15 -9.83
C LYS A 67 3.18 0.39 -9.78
N THR A 68 2.60 0.78 -10.91
CA THR A 68 1.13 0.81 -11.05
C THR A 68 0.59 -0.61 -11.25
N LEU A 69 -0.07 -1.16 -10.22
CA LEU A 69 -0.57 -2.54 -10.19
C LEU A 69 -1.95 -2.57 -9.54
N SER A 70 -2.89 -3.32 -10.12
CA SER A 70 -4.17 -3.57 -9.45
C SER A 70 -3.95 -4.28 -8.11
N VAL A 71 -4.88 -4.11 -7.17
CA VAL A 71 -4.76 -4.68 -5.81
C VAL A 71 -4.40 -6.18 -5.84
N PRO A 72 -5.10 -7.07 -6.59
CA PRO A 72 -4.74 -8.49 -6.59
C PRO A 72 -3.33 -8.75 -7.11
N ILE A 73 -2.89 -8.03 -8.14
CA ILE A 73 -1.56 -8.19 -8.73
C ILE A 73 -0.50 -7.68 -7.76
N GLY A 74 -0.71 -6.53 -7.11
CA GLY A 74 0.21 -5.98 -6.11
C GLY A 74 0.44 -6.93 -4.95
N TYR A 75 -0.63 -7.54 -4.40
CA TYR A 75 -0.52 -8.55 -3.35
C TYR A 75 0.21 -9.82 -3.82
N GLN A 76 -0.03 -10.31 -5.04
CA GLN A 76 0.73 -11.44 -5.58
C GLN A 76 2.20 -11.10 -5.80
N ALA A 77 2.50 -9.90 -6.30
CA ALA A 77 3.85 -9.42 -6.48
C ALA A 77 4.60 -9.33 -5.13
N MET A 78 3.95 -8.86 -4.06
CA MET A 78 4.52 -8.92 -2.71
C MET A 78 4.77 -10.35 -2.26
N LYS A 79 3.84 -11.26 -2.52
CA LYS A 79 4.00 -12.69 -2.18
C LYS A 79 5.23 -13.31 -2.83
N ASN A 80 5.56 -12.87 -4.05
CA ASN A 80 6.71 -13.33 -4.82
C ASN A 80 8.01 -12.55 -4.53
N GLY A 81 7.97 -11.53 -3.67
CA GLY A 81 9.13 -10.66 -3.40
C GLY A 81 9.47 -9.70 -4.55
N GLU A 82 8.49 -9.38 -5.41
CA GLU A 82 8.61 -8.43 -6.52
C GLU A 82 8.28 -6.99 -6.09
N ILE A 83 7.52 -6.83 -5.00
CA ILE A 83 7.20 -5.55 -4.35
C ILE A 83 7.62 -5.64 -2.88
N ASP A 84 8.19 -4.56 -2.36
CA ASP A 84 8.68 -4.47 -0.98
C ASP A 84 7.63 -3.84 -0.05
N VAL A 85 6.94 -2.79 -0.53
CA VAL A 85 6.04 -1.98 0.30
C VAL A 85 4.71 -1.74 -0.39
N PHE A 86 3.62 -1.86 0.36
CA PHE A 86 2.31 -1.39 -0.05
C PHE A 86 1.67 -0.57 1.06
N LEU A 87 1.43 0.73 0.79
CA LEU A 87 0.86 1.67 1.76
C LEU A 87 -0.67 1.70 1.74
N GLY A 88 -1.32 1.00 0.80
CA GLY A 88 -2.76 0.99 0.59
C GLY A 88 -3.51 -0.21 1.15
N ASN A 89 -3.05 -0.78 2.27
CA ASN A 89 -3.71 -1.91 2.92
C ASN A 89 -5.02 -1.48 3.63
N TRP A 90 -6.12 -1.46 2.88
CA TRP A 90 -7.44 -1.03 3.37
C TRP A 90 -8.18 -2.15 4.13
N MET A 91 -8.14 -2.09 5.46
CA MET A 91 -8.82 -3.04 6.34
C MET A 91 -10.22 -2.54 6.76
N PRO A 92 -11.23 -3.44 6.87
CA PRO A 92 -11.16 -4.90 6.73
C PRO A 92 -11.31 -5.42 5.28
N ALA A 93 -11.48 -4.54 4.30
CA ALA A 93 -11.82 -4.93 2.92
C ALA A 93 -10.78 -5.84 2.26
N GLN A 94 -9.51 -5.70 2.59
CA GLN A 94 -8.41 -6.48 2.03
C GLN A 94 -7.96 -7.66 2.91
N LYS A 95 -8.74 -8.04 3.92
CA LYS A 95 -8.37 -9.08 4.89
C LYS A 95 -7.94 -10.40 4.23
N SER A 96 -8.63 -10.86 3.19
CA SER A 96 -8.29 -12.12 2.52
C SER A 96 -6.90 -12.10 1.87
N PHE A 97 -6.48 -10.96 1.32
CA PHE A 97 -5.15 -10.82 0.73
C PHE A 97 -4.06 -10.82 1.80
N VAL A 98 -4.29 -10.12 2.92
CA VAL A 98 -3.38 -10.12 4.08
C VAL A 98 -3.26 -11.51 4.69
N ASP A 99 -4.37 -12.24 4.82
CA ASP A 99 -4.37 -13.61 5.35
C ASP A 99 -3.58 -14.57 4.45
N ASP A 100 -3.66 -14.42 3.12
CA ASP A 100 -2.85 -15.19 2.16
C ASP A 100 -1.35 -14.90 2.31
N LEU A 101 -0.95 -13.63 2.42
CA LEU A 101 0.43 -13.25 2.66
C LEU A 101 0.98 -13.77 3.99
N ASN A 102 0.18 -13.67 5.05
CA ASN A 102 0.55 -14.18 6.38
C ASN A 102 0.73 -15.71 6.35
N SER A 103 -0.17 -16.42 5.67
CA SER A 103 -0.09 -17.89 5.52
C SER A 103 1.17 -18.31 4.77
N ALA A 104 1.61 -17.51 3.79
CA ALA A 104 2.85 -17.70 3.06
C ALA A 104 4.09 -17.15 3.79
N LYS A 105 3.92 -16.42 4.90
CA LYS A 105 4.99 -15.67 5.60
C LYS A 105 5.76 -14.74 4.65
N ALA A 106 5.06 -14.15 3.69
CA ALA A 106 5.68 -13.39 2.61
C ALA A 106 5.77 -11.88 2.89
N ALA A 107 4.97 -11.37 3.83
CA ALA A 107 4.99 -9.97 4.23
C ALA A 107 4.52 -9.82 5.68
N GLU A 108 4.75 -8.63 6.24
CA GLU A 108 4.26 -8.23 7.56
C GLU A 108 3.56 -6.87 7.50
N VAL A 109 2.65 -6.63 8.44
CA VAL A 109 2.01 -5.32 8.61
C VAL A 109 2.79 -4.53 9.65
N LEU A 110 3.50 -3.50 9.20
CA LEU A 110 4.39 -2.70 10.07
C LEU A 110 3.62 -1.79 11.03
N THR A 111 2.63 -1.06 10.51
CA THR A 111 1.88 -0.08 11.27
C THR A 111 0.58 0.29 10.58
N LYS A 112 -0.24 1.09 11.26
CA LYS A 112 -1.44 1.72 10.74
C LYS A 112 -1.11 3.16 10.39
N ASN A 113 -1.15 3.49 9.10
CA ASN A 113 -0.80 4.83 8.60
C ASN A 113 -1.98 5.81 8.58
N LEU A 114 -3.22 5.33 8.66
CA LEU A 114 -4.43 6.15 8.65
C LEU A 114 -5.55 5.54 9.51
N GLU A 115 -6.28 6.39 10.23
CA GLU A 115 -7.45 6.03 11.03
C GLU A 115 -8.66 6.91 10.67
N GLY A 116 -9.87 6.44 11.00
CA GLY A 116 -11.10 7.21 10.77
C GLY A 116 -11.57 7.27 9.32
N ALA A 117 -10.87 6.61 8.40
CA ALA A 117 -11.27 6.51 7.01
C ALA A 117 -12.59 5.72 6.86
N LYS A 118 -13.38 6.10 5.86
CA LYS A 118 -14.66 5.46 5.54
C LYS A 118 -14.68 5.04 4.09
N PHE A 119 -15.32 3.91 3.85
CA PHE A 119 -15.42 3.29 2.54
C PHE A 119 -16.75 2.55 2.47
N THR A 120 -17.67 3.04 1.64
CA THR A 120 -19.04 2.54 1.50
C THR A 120 -19.66 3.10 0.22
N LEU A 121 -20.85 2.62 -0.14
CA LEU A 121 -21.64 3.22 -1.21
C LEU A 121 -22.04 4.66 -0.84
N ALA A 122 -22.03 5.52 -1.84
CA ALA A 122 -22.50 6.89 -1.76
C ALA A 122 -23.51 7.15 -2.88
N VAL A 123 -24.34 8.17 -2.69
CA VAL A 123 -25.26 8.65 -3.73
C VAL A 123 -25.14 10.17 -3.83
N PRO A 124 -25.41 10.76 -5.01
CA PRO A 124 -25.51 12.21 -5.16
C PRO A 124 -26.57 12.81 -4.22
N SER A 125 -26.41 14.09 -3.87
CA SER A 125 -27.32 14.79 -2.95
C SER A 125 -28.78 14.73 -3.39
N TYR A 126 -29.06 14.86 -4.69
CA TYR A 126 -30.42 14.82 -5.23
C TYR A 126 -31.11 13.46 -5.01
N MET A 127 -30.37 12.34 -5.06
CA MET A 127 -30.94 11.02 -4.71
C MET A 127 -31.15 10.87 -3.22
N ALA A 128 -30.25 11.43 -2.41
CA ALA A 128 -30.40 11.47 -0.98
C ALA A 128 -31.63 12.29 -0.56
N GLU A 129 -31.93 13.39 -1.25
CA GLU A 129 -33.14 14.22 -1.05
C GLU A 129 -34.42 13.49 -1.47
N LYS A 130 -34.34 12.62 -2.48
CA LYS A 130 -35.43 11.70 -2.87
C LYS A 130 -35.66 10.55 -1.89
N GLY A 131 -34.85 10.45 -0.83
CA GLY A 131 -35.06 9.49 0.26
C GLY A 131 -34.10 8.29 0.25
N VAL A 132 -33.09 8.25 -0.63
CA VAL A 132 -32.07 7.19 -0.60
C VAL A 132 -31.11 7.43 0.57
N LYS A 133 -31.32 6.74 1.68
CA LYS A 133 -30.51 6.89 2.91
C LYS A 133 -29.92 5.57 3.42
N ASP A 134 -30.42 4.45 2.93
CA ASP A 134 -29.97 3.10 3.26
C ASP A 134 -29.73 2.28 1.98
N PHE A 135 -28.95 1.20 2.08
CA PHE A 135 -28.72 0.25 0.99
C PHE A 135 -30.05 -0.34 0.48
N ALA A 136 -31.00 -0.60 1.38
CA ALA A 136 -32.33 -1.12 1.05
C ALA A 136 -33.20 -0.12 0.27
N ASP A 137 -32.82 1.16 0.21
CA ASP A 137 -33.55 2.16 -0.58
C ASP A 137 -33.15 2.11 -2.07
N LEU A 138 -31.96 1.61 -2.41
CA LEU A 138 -31.46 1.55 -3.78
C LEU A 138 -32.43 0.81 -4.71
N ALA A 139 -32.93 -0.35 -4.30
CA ALA A 139 -33.85 -1.17 -5.08
C ALA A 139 -35.18 -0.44 -5.40
N LYS A 140 -35.61 0.51 -4.56
CA LYS A 140 -36.84 1.31 -4.79
C LYS A 140 -36.66 2.35 -5.91
N HIS A 141 -35.41 2.65 -6.25
CA HIS A 141 -35.00 3.66 -7.23
C HIS A 141 -34.24 3.05 -8.42
N ALA A 142 -34.47 1.76 -8.68
CA ALA A 142 -33.74 0.99 -9.69
C ALA A 142 -33.78 1.63 -11.08
N ASP A 143 -34.92 2.19 -11.50
CA ASP A 143 -35.04 2.86 -12.81
C ASP A 143 -34.17 4.12 -12.89
N GLU A 144 -34.07 4.91 -11.82
CA GLU A 144 -33.30 6.16 -11.76
C GLU A 144 -31.79 5.90 -11.74
N PHE A 145 -31.38 4.77 -11.17
CA PHE A 145 -30.00 4.29 -11.23
C PHE A 145 -29.71 3.44 -12.47
N GLU A 146 -30.69 3.19 -13.33
CA GLU A 146 -30.62 2.21 -14.43
C GLU A 146 -30.14 0.82 -13.95
N SER A 147 -30.41 0.49 -12.68
CA SER A 147 -29.90 -0.68 -11.96
C SER A 147 -28.38 -0.84 -12.05
N LYS A 148 -27.63 0.27 -12.03
CA LYS A 148 -26.16 0.27 -12.08
C LYS A 148 -25.56 0.76 -10.76
N ILE A 149 -24.47 0.13 -10.35
CA ILE A 149 -23.55 0.63 -9.31
C ILE A 149 -22.20 0.86 -9.98
N TYR A 150 -21.69 2.08 -9.90
CA TYR A 150 -20.38 2.41 -10.46
C TYR A 150 -19.29 2.10 -9.43
N GLY A 151 -18.40 1.20 -9.81
CA GLY A 151 -17.20 0.86 -9.06
C GLY A 151 -15.96 1.51 -9.67
N ILE A 152 -14.82 1.14 -9.12
CA ILE A 152 -13.49 1.56 -9.57
C ILE A 152 -12.88 0.47 -10.45
N GLU A 153 -11.57 0.28 -10.43
CA GLU A 153 -10.88 -0.65 -11.32
C GLU A 153 -11.19 -2.13 -11.03
N PRO A 154 -11.13 -3.00 -12.05
CA PRO A 154 -11.35 -4.43 -11.88
C PRO A 154 -10.44 -5.06 -10.84
N GLY A 155 -11.03 -5.87 -9.96
CA GLY A 155 -10.33 -6.55 -8.89
C GLY A 155 -10.18 -5.73 -7.60
N ALA A 156 -10.63 -4.47 -7.58
CA ALA A 156 -10.70 -3.70 -6.35
C ALA A 156 -11.60 -4.37 -5.30
N PRO A 157 -11.24 -4.30 -3.99
CA PRO A 157 -12.08 -4.85 -2.93
C PRO A 157 -13.50 -4.26 -2.85
N ALA A 158 -13.68 -2.99 -3.24
CA ALA A 158 -15.01 -2.37 -3.36
C ALA A 158 -15.89 -3.17 -4.31
N ASN A 159 -15.39 -3.34 -5.53
CA ASN A 159 -16.07 -4.01 -6.62
C ASN A 159 -16.41 -5.45 -6.23
N GLN A 160 -15.47 -6.17 -5.61
CA GLN A 160 -15.71 -7.52 -5.12
C GLN A 160 -16.83 -7.59 -4.06
N ASN A 161 -16.88 -6.62 -3.14
CA ASN A 161 -17.94 -6.56 -2.13
C ASN A 161 -19.30 -6.21 -2.75
N ILE A 162 -19.34 -5.26 -3.68
CA ILE A 162 -20.56 -4.89 -4.42
C ILE A 162 -21.08 -6.09 -5.21
N GLN A 163 -20.20 -6.82 -5.92
CA GLN A 163 -20.59 -7.99 -6.68
C GLN A 163 -21.17 -9.08 -5.77
N LYS A 164 -20.58 -9.32 -4.60
CA LYS A 164 -21.13 -10.27 -3.61
C LYS A 164 -22.54 -9.87 -3.15
N ILE A 165 -22.76 -8.58 -2.88
CA ILE A 165 -24.09 -8.04 -2.50
C ILE A 165 -25.11 -8.32 -3.61
N ILE A 166 -24.75 -8.07 -4.87
CA ILE A 166 -25.61 -8.32 -6.03
C ILE A 166 -25.91 -9.82 -6.19
N ASP A 167 -24.88 -10.66 -6.12
CA ASP A 167 -24.99 -12.12 -6.29
C ASP A 167 -25.84 -12.76 -5.18
N ALA A 168 -25.71 -12.25 -3.94
CA ALA A 168 -26.50 -12.70 -2.79
C ALA A 168 -27.95 -12.17 -2.80
N ASN A 169 -28.29 -11.26 -3.72
CA ASN A 169 -29.54 -10.49 -3.68
C ASN A 169 -29.74 -9.73 -2.36
N ASP A 170 -28.63 -9.31 -1.74
CA ASP A 170 -28.71 -8.47 -0.55
C ASP A 170 -29.38 -7.15 -0.93
N PHE A 171 -30.23 -6.63 -0.03
CA PHE A 171 -30.97 -5.38 -0.23
C PHE A 171 -31.87 -5.34 -1.48
N GLY A 172 -32.16 -6.50 -2.10
CA GLY A 172 -32.98 -6.57 -3.31
C GLY A 172 -32.25 -6.17 -4.58
N LEU A 173 -30.91 -6.25 -4.60
CA LEU A 173 -30.07 -5.79 -5.71
C LEU A 173 -29.80 -6.84 -6.79
N LYS A 174 -30.50 -7.99 -6.79
CA LYS A 174 -30.34 -9.00 -7.84
C LYS A 174 -30.64 -8.40 -9.21
N GLY A 175 -29.74 -8.67 -10.16
CA GLY A 175 -29.84 -8.17 -11.53
C GLY A 175 -29.31 -6.76 -11.74
N TRP A 176 -28.85 -6.09 -10.67
CA TRP A 176 -28.07 -4.87 -10.83
C TRP A 176 -26.72 -5.17 -11.48
N GLN A 177 -26.21 -4.20 -12.23
CA GLN A 177 -24.93 -4.27 -12.89
C GLN A 177 -23.88 -3.47 -12.12
N LEU A 178 -22.78 -4.13 -11.75
CA LEU A 178 -21.56 -3.43 -11.37
C LEU A 178 -20.86 -2.93 -12.64
N VAL A 179 -20.63 -1.61 -12.71
CA VAL A 179 -19.88 -0.97 -13.80
C VAL A 179 -18.48 -0.67 -13.30
N GLU A 180 -17.50 -1.45 -13.75
CA GLU A 180 -16.09 -1.29 -13.37
C GLU A 180 -15.37 -0.33 -14.33
N SER A 181 -14.47 0.50 -13.78
CA SER A 181 -13.67 1.46 -14.56
C SER A 181 -12.34 1.79 -13.86
N GLY A 182 -12.31 2.85 -13.05
CA GLY A 182 -11.20 3.35 -12.25
C GLY A 182 -11.67 4.60 -11.50
N GLU A 183 -10.97 5.01 -10.43
CA GLU A 183 -11.40 6.13 -9.57
C GLU A 183 -11.81 7.37 -10.38
N GLN A 184 -10.95 7.82 -11.29
CA GLN A 184 -11.18 9.03 -12.08
C GLN A 184 -12.39 8.90 -13.02
N ALA A 185 -12.57 7.73 -13.63
CA ALA A 185 -13.70 7.48 -14.53
C ALA A 185 -15.02 7.37 -13.77
N MET A 186 -15.02 6.71 -12.60
CA MET A 186 -16.16 6.64 -11.70
C MET A 186 -16.58 8.05 -11.24
N LEU A 187 -15.63 8.87 -10.78
CA LEU A 187 -15.92 10.25 -10.36
C LEU A 187 -16.44 11.11 -11.53
N ALA A 188 -15.86 10.97 -12.72
CA ALA A 188 -16.32 11.70 -13.90
C ALA A 188 -17.76 11.33 -14.30
N GLN A 189 -18.13 10.06 -14.17
CA GLN A 189 -19.49 9.58 -14.45
C GLN A 189 -20.51 10.22 -13.50
N GLU A 190 -20.18 10.36 -12.22
CA GLU A 190 -21.04 11.00 -11.22
C GLU A 190 -21.15 12.52 -11.45
N ILE A 191 -20.01 13.19 -11.71
CA ILE A 191 -20.00 14.63 -11.98
C ILE A 191 -20.84 14.95 -13.24
N GLY A 192 -20.72 14.14 -14.30
CA GLY A 192 -21.51 14.33 -15.51
C GLY A 192 -23.02 14.14 -15.34
N ARG A 193 -23.46 13.44 -14.28
CA ARG A 193 -24.87 13.22 -13.93
C ARG A 193 -25.41 14.24 -12.93
N ALA A 194 -24.53 14.99 -12.26
CA ALA A 194 -24.88 15.96 -11.21
C ALA A 194 -25.15 17.39 -11.74
N VAL A 195 -25.06 17.62 -13.06
CA VAL A 195 -25.27 18.92 -13.73
C VAL A 195 -26.55 18.92 -14.56
#